data_AF-A0A1Z4GS02-F1
#
_entry.id   AF-A0A1Z4GS02-F1
#
_cell.length_a   1.000
_cell.length_b   1.000
_cell.length_c   1.000
_cell.angle_alpha   90.00
_cell.angle_beta   90.00
_cell.angle_gamma   90.00
#
_symmetry.space_group_name_H-M   'P 1'
#
loop_
_entity.id
_entity.type
_entity.pdbx_description
1 polymer ?
#
loop_
_entity_poly.entity_id
_entity_poly.type
_entity_poly.pdbx_seq_one_letter_code
_entity_poly.pdbx_strand_id
1 'polypeptide(L)'
;MPIKQSKEAPDYYRKAFELISGSLPNRRWRQIRNELERSGVVINLKSVQFYARLKLSYPRTVLTKSSIKTLERFQLRHQDRQEFLGQELLNILREIKPTVSDRMLINSFYKARLSFGRQNIYSFEEASKVVFFTAISRNKV
;
A
#
# COMPACT_ATOMS: atom_id res chain seq x y z
N MET A 1 31.88 18.64 15.20
CA MET A 1 30.67 18.63 16.05
C MET A 1 29.67 17.66 15.47
N PRO A 2 29.08 16.72 16.23
CA PRO A 2 28.04 15.85 15.70
C PRO A 2 26.74 16.65 15.56
N ILE A 3 26.15 16.59 14.38
CA ILE A 3 24.84 17.17 14.04
C ILE A 3 23.80 16.59 15.01
N LYS A 4 23.20 17.43 15.84
CA LYS A 4 22.06 17.08 16.70
C LYS A 4 20.92 16.60 15.78
N GLN A 5 20.73 15.29 15.68
CA GLN A 5 19.52 14.73 15.11
C GLN A 5 18.33 15.21 15.97
N SER A 6 17.45 16.01 15.35
CA SER A 6 16.20 16.49 15.93
C SER A 6 15.45 15.34 16.63
N LYS A 7 15.26 15.47 17.95
CA LYS A 7 14.57 14.48 18.80
C LYS A 7 13.03 14.54 18.66
N GLU A 8 12.48 15.38 17.78
CA GLU A 8 11.03 15.63 17.68
C GLU A 8 10.31 14.79 16.62
N ALA A 9 11.03 14.19 15.67
CA ALA A 9 10.44 13.38 14.60
C ALA A 9 9.76 12.04 15.00
N PRO A 10 10.15 11.31 16.08
CA PRO A 10 9.57 9.99 16.37
C PRO A 10 8.08 10.03 16.75
N ASP A 11 7.63 11.16 17.31
CA ASP A 11 6.30 11.29 17.90
C ASP A 11 5.28 11.83 16.88
N TYR A 12 5.73 12.66 15.93
CA TYR A 12 4.89 13.21 14.87
C TYR A 12 4.29 12.11 13.97
N TYR A 13 5.13 11.22 13.43
CA TYR A 13 4.66 10.14 12.56
C TYR A 13 3.86 9.09 13.30
N ARG A 14 4.14 8.88 14.59
CA ARG A 14 3.35 8.00 15.44
C ARG A 14 1.93 8.55 15.60
N LYS A 15 1.80 9.83 15.96
CA LYS A 15 0.49 10.49 16.10
C LYS A 15 -0.30 10.44 14.80
N ALA A 16 0.35 10.71 13.66
CA ALA A 16 -0.28 10.60 12.34
C ALA A 16 -0.77 9.18 12.03
N PHE A 17 -0.03 8.16 12.47
CA PHE A 17 -0.42 6.77 12.31
C PHE A 17 -1.61 6.41 13.22
N GLU A 18 -1.51 6.74 14.51
CA GLU A 18 -2.51 6.42 15.54
C GLU A 18 -3.84 7.16 15.30
N LEU A 19 -3.82 8.34 14.67
CA LEU A 19 -5.01 9.04 14.17
C LEU A 19 -5.88 8.17 13.25
N ILE A 20 -5.28 7.21 12.54
CA ILE A 20 -5.97 6.32 11.60
C ILE A 20 -6.14 4.92 12.17
N SER A 21 -5.10 4.37 12.80
CA SER A 21 -5.13 2.98 13.28
C SER A 21 -5.74 2.81 14.68
N GLY A 22 -5.96 3.91 15.39
CA GLY A 22 -6.11 3.91 16.84
C GLY A 22 -4.77 3.76 17.56
N SER A 23 -4.81 3.89 18.88
CA SER A 23 -3.64 3.80 19.76
C SER A 23 -2.90 2.47 19.62
N LEU A 24 -1.56 2.51 19.63
CA LEU A 24 -0.72 1.33 19.49
C LEU A 24 0.24 1.17 20.66
N PRO A 25 0.48 -0.06 21.13
CA PRO A 25 1.56 -0.33 22.06
C PRO A 25 2.92 0.06 21.46
N ASN A 26 3.82 0.62 22.28
CA ASN A 26 5.17 1.04 21.86
C ASN A 26 5.93 -0.04 21.07
N ARG A 27 5.83 -1.30 21.50
CA ARG A 27 6.47 -2.44 20.83
C ARG A 27 5.96 -2.59 19.39
N ARG A 28 4.66 -2.43 19.17
CA ARG A 28 4.02 -2.56 17.86
C ARG A 28 4.39 -1.39 16.95
N TRP A 29 4.42 -0.18 17.50
CA TRP A 29 4.90 1.00 16.79
C TRP A 29 6.33 0.83 16.28
N ARG A 30 7.26 0.35 17.13
CA ARG A 30 8.65 0.08 16.72
C ARG A 30 8.74 -0.92 15.56
N GLN A 31 7.94 -1.99 15.59
CA GLN A 31 7.89 -2.96 14.48
C GLN A 31 7.43 -2.30 13.18
N ILE A 32 6.31 -1.57 13.23
CA ILE A 32 5.73 -0.89 12.06
C ILE A 32 6.69 0.16 11.49
N ARG A 33 7.31 0.94 12.37
CA ARG A 33 8.32 1.93 12.00
C ARG A 33 9.51 1.28 11.31
N ASN A 34 10.06 0.21 11.87
CA ASN A 34 11.17 -0.52 11.26
C ASN A 34 10.77 -1.11 9.90
N GLU A 35 9.56 -1.61 9.75
CA GLU A 35 9.06 -2.05 8.45
C GLU A 35 8.97 -0.89 7.45
N LEU A 36 8.42 0.26 7.86
CA LEU A 36 8.31 1.46 7.02
C LEU A 36 9.69 1.98 6.61
N GLU A 37 10.66 2.01 7.52
CA GLU A 37 12.05 2.39 7.22
C GLU A 37 12.71 1.41 6.24
N ARG A 38 12.48 0.10 6.41
CA ARG A 38 12.98 -0.95 5.49
C ARG A 38 12.25 -0.98 4.15
N SER A 39 11.08 -0.36 4.09
CA SER A 39 10.21 -0.34 2.92
C SER A 39 10.83 0.49 1.77
N GLY A 40 11.68 1.47 2.11
CA GLY A 40 12.31 2.38 1.16
C GLY A 40 11.41 3.54 0.69
N VAL A 41 10.16 3.60 1.17
CA VAL A 41 9.24 4.72 0.91
C VAL A 41 9.75 5.99 1.59
N VAL A 42 9.64 7.13 0.92
CA VAL A 42 9.87 8.44 1.55
C VAL A 42 8.90 8.62 2.71
N ILE A 43 9.43 8.71 3.93
CA ILE A 43 8.62 8.86 5.14
C ILE A 43 8.11 10.30 5.20
N ASN A 44 6.83 10.48 4.86
CA ASN A 44 6.11 11.75 4.94
C ASN A 44 4.69 11.49 5.46
N LEU A 45 3.92 12.55 5.71
CA LEU A 45 2.59 12.42 6.30
C LEU A 45 1.65 11.54 5.45
N LYS A 46 1.61 11.76 4.13
CA LYS A 46 0.74 11.01 3.21
C LYS A 46 1.09 9.51 3.20
N SER A 47 2.39 9.19 3.10
CA SER A 47 2.84 7.80 3.07
C SER A 47 2.60 7.08 4.39
N VAL A 48 2.78 7.75 5.53
CA VAL A 48 2.46 7.21 6.87
C VAL A 48 0.96 6.95 7.02
N GLN A 49 0.12 7.90 6.60
CA GLN A 49 -1.34 7.75 6.68
C GLN A 49 -1.83 6.59 5.79
N PHE A 50 -1.28 6.48 4.59
CA PHE A 50 -1.55 5.36 3.70
C PHE A 50 -1.11 4.04 4.33
N TYR A 51 0.12 3.95 4.84
CA TYR A 51 0.65 2.76 5.53
C TYR A 51 -0.22 2.36 6.73
N ALA A 52 -0.77 3.33 7.47
CA ALA A 52 -1.68 3.09 8.59
C ALA A 52 -2.98 2.43 8.14
N ARG A 53 -3.64 2.96 7.10
CA ARG A 53 -4.86 2.34 6.51
C ARG A 53 -4.59 0.90 6.08
N LEU A 54 -3.43 0.67 5.47
CA LEU A 54 -3.04 -0.66 5.01
C LEU A 54 -2.78 -1.63 6.16
N LYS A 55 -2.11 -1.20 7.23
CA LYS A 55 -1.89 -2.03 8.41
C LYS A 55 -3.16 -2.29 9.21
N LEU A 56 -4.14 -1.41 9.15
CA LEU A 56 -5.47 -1.66 9.73
C LEU A 56 -6.20 -2.78 8.96
N SER A 57 -6.13 -2.76 7.63
CA SER A 57 -6.75 -3.82 6.80
C SER A 57 -5.91 -5.11 6.76
N TYR A 58 -4.59 -5.03 6.90
CA TYR A 58 -3.63 -6.15 6.81
C TYR A 58 -2.59 -6.10 7.92
N PRO A 59 -2.99 -6.32 9.18
CA PRO A 59 -2.11 -6.14 10.33
C PRO A 59 -0.87 -7.06 10.28
N ARG A 60 -1.00 -8.25 9.68
CA ARG A 60 0.09 -9.25 9.63
C ARG A 60 0.91 -9.21 8.34
N THR A 61 0.53 -8.40 7.35
CA THR A 61 1.24 -8.37 6.06
C THR A 61 2.44 -7.44 6.14
N VAL A 62 3.65 -7.99 5.96
CA VAL A 62 4.88 -7.20 5.86
C VAL A 62 4.90 -6.49 4.51
N LEU A 63 5.12 -5.18 4.52
CA LEU A 63 5.24 -4.39 3.30
C LEU A 63 6.69 -4.43 2.84
N THR A 64 6.93 -5.09 1.70
CA THR A 64 8.27 -5.31 1.17
C THR A 64 8.67 -4.20 0.20
N LYS A 65 9.97 -3.94 0.08
CA LYS A 65 10.54 -3.05 -0.95
C LYS A 65 10.07 -3.39 -2.36
N SER A 66 9.88 -4.69 -2.65
CA SER A 66 9.36 -5.15 -3.95
C SER A 66 7.92 -4.68 -4.17
N SER A 67 7.03 -4.92 -3.20
CA SER A 67 5.61 -4.52 -3.30
C SER A 67 5.45 -3.01 -3.49
N ILE A 68 6.33 -2.23 -2.87
CA ILE A 68 6.36 -0.76 -3.00
C ILE A 68 6.88 -0.33 -4.36
N LYS A 69 8.00 -0.88 -4.83
CA LYS A 69 8.52 -0.58 -6.17
C LYS A 69 7.50 -0.90 -7.26
N THR A 70 6.71 -1.97 -7.09
CA THR A 70 5.61 -2.28 -8.01
C THR A 70 4.57 -1.16 -8.03
N LEU A 71 4.16 -0.64 -6.87
CA LEU A 71 3.23 0.48 -6.80
C LEU A 71 3.83 1.75 -7.41
N GLU A 72 5.08 2.09 -7.09
CA GLU A 72 5.75 3.28 -7.64
C GLU A 72 5.86 3.21 -9.16
N ARG A 73 6.24 2.05 -9.72
CA ARG A 73 6.31 1.85 -11.17
C ARG A 73 4.96 2.03 -11.83
N PHE A 74 3.90 1.51 -11.21
CA PHE A 74 2.54 1.71 -11.71
C PHE A 74 2.16 3.19 -11.70
N GLN A 75 2.41 3.90 -10.59
CA GLN A 75 2.08 5.32 -10.45
C GLN A 75 2.85 6.18 -11.45
N LEU A 76 4.15 5.93 -11.64
CA LEU A 76 4.96 6.64 -12.64
C LEU A 76 4.50 6.37 -14.06
N ARG A 77 4.21 5.10 -14.40
CA ARG A 77 3.79 4.70 -15.75
C ARG A 77 2.43 5.29 -16.14
N HIS A 78 1.55 5.54 -15.17
CA HIS A 78 0.19 5.98 -15.42
C HIS A 78 -0.17 7.32 -14.74
N GLN A 79 0.83 8.16 -14.45
CA GLN A 79 0.66 9.42 -13.72
C GLN A 79 -0.32 10.39 -14.39
N ASP A 80 -0.40 10.37 -15.72
CA ASP A 80 -1.26 11.28 -16.50
C ASP A 80 -2.68 10.75 -16.65
N ARG A 81 -2.96 9.56 -16.11
CA ARG A 81 -4.25 8.89 -16.29
C ARG A 81 -5.14 9.03 -15.06
N GLN A 82 -6.38 9.43 -15.29
CA GLN A 82 -7.36 9.61 -14.22
C GLN A 82 -8.22 8.37 -13.95
N GLU A 83 -8.47 7.55 -14.98
CA GLU A 83 -9.44 6.45 -14.91
C GLU A 83 -8.96 5.19 -15.64
N PHE A 84 -9.38 4.03 -15.13
CA PHE A 84 -9.05 2.70 -15.64
C PHE A 84 -10.31 1.87 -15.80
N LEU A 85 -10.41 1.14 -16.90
CA LEU A 85 -11.42 0.11 -17.03
C LEU A 85 -11.06 -1.09 -16.15
N GLY A 86 -12.05 -1.76 -15.55
CA GLY A 86 -11.81 -2.94 -14.71
C GLY A 86 -11.00 -4.02 -15.42
N GLN A 87 -11.36 -4.33 -16.66
CA GLN A 87 -10.66 -5.35 -17.46
C GLN A 87 -9.21 -4.97 -17.78
N GLU A 88 -8.97 -3.69 -18.04
CA GLU A 88 -7.63 -3.18 -18.27
C GLU A 88 -6.79 -3.24 -16.99
N LEU A 89 -7.36 -2.83 -15.86
CA LEU A 89 -6.69 -2.94 -14.58
C LEU A 89 -6.37 -4.41 -14.27
N LEU A 90 -7.28 -5.35 -14.56
CA LEU A 90 -7.03 -6.78 -14.41
C LEU A 90 -5.85 -7.26 -15.27
N ASN A 91 -5.70 -6.76 -16.51
CA ASN A 91 -4.55 -7.09 -17.35
C ASN A 91 -3.23 -6.60 -16.72
N ILE A 92 -3.21 -5.37 -16.19
CA ILE A 92 -2.04 -4.84 -15.45
C ILE A 92 -1.72 -5.73 -14.24
N LEU A 93 -2.74 -6.20 -13.52
CA LEU A 93 -2.52 -7.10 -12.38
C LEU A 93 -1.91 -8.45 -12.81
N ARG A 94 -2.29 -8.98 -13.98
CA ARG A 94 -1.69 -10.19 -14.55
C ARG A 94 -0.22 -9.99 -14.90
N GLU A 95 0.16 -8.83 -15.42
CA GLU A 95 1.58 -8.52 -15.65
C GLU A 95 2.39 -8.47 -14.34
N ILE A 96 1.79 -7.93 -13.28
CA ILE A 96 2.42 -7.85 -11.97
C ILE A 96 2.55 -9.24 -11.33
N LYS A 97 1.57 -10.12 -11.53
CA LYS A 97 1.54 -11.48 -10.98
C LYS A 97 1.02 -12.50 -12.00
N PRO A 98 1.86 -12.92 -12.95
CA PRO A 98 1.43 -13.79 -14.04
C PRO A 98 1.05 -15.20 -13.57
N THR A 99 1.58 -15.64 -12.43
CA THR A 99 1.34 -16.98 -11.88
C THR A 99 0.07 -17.07 -11.02
N VAL A 100 -0.68 -15.98 -10.86
CA VAL A 100 -1.85 -15.92 -9.97
C VAL A 100 -3.13 -15.92 -10.80
N SER A 101 -4.12 -16.71 -10.39
CA SER A 101 -5.40 -16.81 -11.10
C SER A 101 -6.20 -15.51 -11.02
N ASP A 102 -7.03 -15.26 -12.03
CA ASP A 102 -7.90 -14.08 -12.09
C ASP A 102 -8.77 -13.91 -10.86
N ARG A 103 -9.31 -15.02 -10.31
CA ARG A 103 -10.10 -14.99 -9.08
C ARG A 103 -9.32 -14.39 -7.91
N MET A 104 -8.02 -14.70 -7.81
CA MET A 104 -7.15 -14.14 -6.78
C MET A 104 -6.77 -12.68 -7.06
N LEU A 105 -6.64 -12.27 -8.32
CA LEU A 105 -6.43 -10.88 -8.71
C LEU A 105 -7.67 -10.03 -8.43
N ILE A 106 -8.87 -10.53 -8.76
CA ILE A 106 -10.16 -9.91 -8.47
C ILE A 106 -10.35 -9.73 -6.96
N ASN A 107 -9.87 -10.66 -6.13
CA ASN A 107 -9.89 -10.47 -4.68
C ASN A 107 -9.17 -9.19 -4.22
N SER A 108 -8.17 -8.69 -4.94
CA SER A 108 -7.53 -7.40 -4.63
C SER A 108 -8.48 -6.21 -4.74
N PHE A 109 -9.50 -6.28 -5.59
CA PHE A 109 -10.54 -5.25 -5.68
C PHE A 109 -11.40 -5.25 -4.41
N TYR A 110 -11.89 -6.41 -3.99
CA TYR A 110 -12.68 -6.51 -2.76
C TYR A 110 -11.88 -6.11 -1.51
N LYS A 111 -10.60 -6.45 -1.50
CA LYS A 111 -9.63 -6.00 -0.49
C LYS A 111 -9.46 -4.47 -0.45
N ALA A 112 -9.63 -3.81 -1.59
CA ALA A 112 -9.70 -2.35 -1.70
C ALA A 112 -11.08 -1.76 -1.37
N ARG A 113 -12.06 -2.59 -0.98
CA ARG A 113 -13.48 -2.24 -0.83
C ARG A 113 -14.14 -1.80 -2.13
N LEU A 114 -13.70 -2.36 -3.25
CA LEU A 114 -14.20 -2.12 -4.58
C LEU A 114 -14.87 -3.37 -5.14
N SER A 115 -15.77 -3.21 -6.12
CA SER A 115 -16.52 -4.32 -6.70
C SER A 115 -16.23 -4.49 -8.19
N PHE A 116 -15.43 -5.50 -8.54
CA PHE A 116 -15.07 -5.79 -9.92
C PHE A 116 -16.28 -5.96 -10.86
N GLY A 117 -17.31 -6.68 -10.41
CA GLY A 117 -18.50 -6.95 -11.23
C GLY A 117 -19.58 -5.86 -11.20
N ARG A 118 -19.48 -4.86 -10.32
CA ARG A 118 -20.47 -3.75 -10.24
C ARG A 118 -19.93 -2.41 -10.70
N GLN A 119 -18.61 -2.22 -10.63
CA GLN A 119 -17.92 -0.99 -11.02
C GLN A 119 -17.01 -1.29 -12.20
N ASN A 120 -17.24 -0.60 -13.32
CA ASN A 120 -16.46 -0.81 -14.54
C ASN A 120 -15.31 0.18 -14.70
N ILE A 121 -15.37 1.33 -14.01
CA ILE A 121 -14.38 2.41 -14.09
C ILE A 121 -13.82 2.68 -12.70
N TYR A 122 -12.50 2.76 -12.60
CA TYR A 122 -11.76 2.98 -11.38
C TYR A 122 -10.91 4.23 -11.53
N SER A 123 -11.01 5.14 -10.58
CA SER A 123 -10.09 6.28 -10.48
C SER A 123 -8.64 5.80 -10.27
N PHE A 124 -7.68 6.67 -10.56
CA PHE A 124 -6.26 6.40 -10.33
C PHE A 124 -5.95 6.00 -8.87
N GLU A 125 -6.62 6.62 -7.90
CA GLU A 125 -6.46 6.29 -6.49
C GLU A 125 -6.98 4.87 -6.18
N GLU A 126 -8.14 4.50 -6.73
CA GLU A 126 -8.70 3.16 -6.61
C GLU A 126 -7.82 2.11 -7.28
N ALA A 127 -7.37 2.37 -8.51
CA ALA A 127 -6.45 1.50 -9.23
C ALA A 127 -5.14 1.29 -8.47
N SER A 128 -4.57 2.36 -7.91
CA SER A 128 -3.38 2.30 -7.04
C SER A 128 -3.60 1.41 -5.81
N LYS A 129 -4.78 1.47 -5.18
CA LYS A 129 -5.13 0.58 -4.05
C LYS A 129 -5.17 -0.88 -4.50
N VAL A 130 -5.80 -1.18 -5.64
CA VAL A 130 -5.90 -2.56 -6.16
C VAL A 130 -4.53 -3.13 -6.51
N VAL A 131 -3.69 -2.35 -7.20
CA VAL A 131 -2.30 -2.72 -7.53
C VAL A 131 -1.52 -3.03 -6.26
N PHE A 132 -1.65 -2.16 -5.26
CA PHE A 132 -1.01 -2.37 -3.97
C PHE A 132 -1.47 -3.67 -3.31
N PHE A 133 -2.76 -3.94 -3.22
CA PHE A 133 -3.27 -5.19 -2.63
C PHE A 133 -2.83 -6.44 -3.39
N THR A 134 -2.69 -6.33 -4.71
CA THR A 134 -2.13 -7.40 -5.53
C THR A 134 -0.66 -7.63 -5.19
N ALA A 135 0.13 -6.56 -5.10
CA ALA A 135 1.57 -6.60 -4.83
C ALA A 135 1.93 -7.17 -3.45
N ILE A 136 1.07 -6.99 -2.44
CA ILE A 136 1.31 -7.49 -1.07
C ILE A 136 0.68 -8.86 -0.80
N SER A 137 -0.23 -9.33 -1.66
CA SER A 137 -0.84 -10.64 -1.50
C SER A 137 0.25 -11.72 -1.59
N ARG A 138 0.20 -12.77 -0.78
CA ARG A 138 1.15 -13.89 -0.95
C ARG A 138 0.72 -14.74 -2.14
N ASN A 139 1.68 -15.27 -2.90
CA ASN A 139 1.39 -16.42 -3.75
C ASN A 139 1.10 -17.58 -2.79
N LYS A 140 -0.13 -18.11 -2.81
CA LYS A 140 -0.36 -19.43 -2.22
C LYS A 140 0.24 -20.40 -3.22
N VAL A 141 1.45 -20.85 -2.93
CA VAL A 141 2.01 -22.08 -3.51
C VAL A 141 1.25 -23.24 -2.89
#